data_AF-A0A517WUD8-F1
#
_entry.id   AF-A0A517WUD8-F1
#
_cell.length_a   1.000
_cell.length_b   1.000
_cell.length_c   1.000
_cell.angle_alpha   90.00
_cell.angle_beta   90.00
_cell.angle_gamma   90.00
#
_symmetry.space_group_name_H-M   'P 1'
#
loop_
_entity.id
_entity.type
_entity.pdbx_description
1 polymer ?
#
loop_
_entity_poly.entity_id
_entity_poly.type
_entity_poly.pdbx_seq_one_letter_code
_entity_poly.pdbx_strand_id
1 'polypeptide(L)'
;MKKLSTFLTLLFLVGTLPLLSGCGKSKEQSGQSSAKPLGPAESMTVMIDGVSNQKMEAVWEFLPASYQTDVNGLVKEFATKMDPEMYNGTFQTAQRLTKLLKDKKAYILENQTIKGLPVPPDKVDQFWDPTINLLNTIVQSDISNLDKLKDFDGGKFLSTTGNQLAKSVISISDLIPTKENEPSFSEKMKQTKVTVVSTEGDTATIKIEAPGEEPKEETMVKVEGKWIPKNLADNWKSKMEEAHQKLAELTPEKVTAQKEQTLAGLKKMNEVLAQLENAKTEEEFNQTLTPIVAPVAMFAPMLMMQMGQSMMGTPQGGPMTLGGPQGLGKTTPAPKTTASPSKINMATIVFSRKLTFEEQDPIIEEIGPIAKNAGGKRVLPSSQNNITIIRISPMEDIEKFVKELKQKIKFGKVTKVDLETNTIDVQVNE
;
A
#
# COMPACT_ATOMS: atom_id res chain seq x y z
N MET A 1 6.96 4.48 13.71
CA MET A 1 6.22 5.18 12.63
C MET A 1 6.30 4.55 11.24
N LYS A 2 7.42 4.10 10.65
CA LYS A 2 7.34 3.48 9.29
C LYS A 2 6.38 2.28 9.27
N LYS A 3 6.56 1.34 10.22
CA LYS A 3 5.61 0.24 10.44
C LYS A 3 4.19 0.71 10.82
N LEU A 4 4.02 1.83 11.54
CA LEU A 4 2.69 2.33 11.96
C LEU A 4 1.92 2.98 10.79
N SER A 5 2.59 3.75 9.94
CA SER A 5 2.00 4.26 8.69
C SER A 5 1.61 3.09 7.79
N THR A 6 2.47 2.06 7.67
CA THR A 6 2.11 0.81 7.00
C THR A 6 0.94 0.10 7.71
N PHE A 7 0.82 0.13 9.04
CA PHE A 7 -0.27 -0.51 9.80
C PHE A 7 -1.62 0.20 9.61
N LEU A 8 -1.64 1.53 9.63
CA LEU A 8 -2.82 2.32 9.31
C LEU A 8 -3.25 2.08 7.86
N THR A 9 -2.27 2.04 6.94
CA THR A 9 -2.50 1.62 5.55
C THR A 9 -3.03 0.18 5.48
N LEU A 10 -2.51 -0.74 6.29
CA LEU A 10 -2.93 -2.16 6.37
C LEU A 10 -4.38 -2.32 6.81
N LEU A 11 -4.88 -1.39 7.65
CA LEU A 11 -6.26 -1.39 8.12
C LEU A 11 -7.24 -0.89 7.04
N PHE A 12 -6.84 0.12 6.25
CA PHE A 12 -7.55 0.50 5.02
C PHE A 12 -7.44 -0.57 3.91
N LEU A 13 -6.45 -1.48 4.00
CA LEU A 13 -6.14 -2.51 3.01
C LEU A 13 -7.16 -3.66 2.95
N VAL A 14 -8.07 -3.76 3.92
CA VAL A 14 -9.18 -4.74 3.89
C VAL A 14 -10.17 -4.44 2.74
N GLY A 15 -10.13 -3.23 2.17
CA GLY A 15 -10.86 -2.86 0.95
C GLY A 15 -10.00 -2.80 -0.34
N THR A 16 -8.69 -3.04 -0.31
CA THR A 16 -7.85 -2.83 -1.49
C THR A 16 -7.82 -4.05 -2.41
N LEU A 17 -8.74 -4.05 -3.37
CA LEU A 17 -8.30 -4.32 -4.74
C LEU A 17 -7.25 -3.25 -5.16
N PRO A 18 -6.24 -3.60 -5.96
CA PRO A 18 -5.27 -2.62 -6.49
C PRO A 18 -5.93 -1.69 -7.54
N LEU A 19 -5.11 -0.82 -8.17
CA LEU A 19 -5.36 0.01 -9.38
C LEU A 19 -5.22 1.54 -9.19
N LEU A 20 -4.00 2.03 -8.93
CA LEU A 20 -3.43 3.26 -9.52
C LEU A 20 -4.13 4.64 -9.29
N SER A 21 -3.51 5.74 -9.75
CA SER A 21 -3.73 7.13 -9.27
C SER A 21 -4.43 8.08 -10.27
N GLY A 22 -5.34 9.00 -9.83
CA GLY A 22 -6.33 9.64 -10.74
C GLY A 22 -6.60 11.18 -10.77
N CYS A 23 -6.70 11.92 -9.64
CA CYS A 23 -6.87 13.41 -9.57
C CYS A 23 -8.13 14.13 -10.17
N GLY A 24 -9.07 14.58 -9.32
CA GLY A 24 -9.91 15.80 -9.54
C GLY A 24 -11.30 15.63 -10.21
N LYS A 25 -12.36 16.45 -10.00
CA LYS A 25 -12.73 17.58 -9.10
C LYS A 25 -14.28 17.80 -9.19
N SER A 26 -15.09 18.43 -8.31
CA SER A 26 -15.01 18.95 -6.91
C SER A 26 -16.33 19.64 -6.42
N LYS A 27 -16.96 19.29 -5.27
CA LYS A 27 -17.77 20.19 -4.35
C LYS A 27 -18.33 19.48 -3.08
N GLU A 28 -18.77 20.26 -2.07
CA GLU A 28 -19.05 19.82 -0.67
C GLU A 28 -20.45 20.22 -0.13
N GLN A 29 -20.95 19.50 0.89
CA GLN A 29 -21.91 20.00 1.90
C GLN A 29 -21.80 19.18 3.21
N SER A 30 -22.21 19.72 4.38
CA SER A 30 -21.71 19.29 5.70
C SER A 30 -22.77 18.90 6.75
N GLY A 31 -22.34 18.19 7.81
CA GLY A 31 -23.12 17.86 9.02
C GLY A 31 -22.21 17.51 10.22
N GLN A 32 -22.60 17.89 11.44
CA GLN A 32 -21.76 17.82 12.66
C GLN A 32 -22.17 16.70 13.64
N SER A 33 -21.24 16.31 14.53
CA SER A 33 -21.48 15.48 15.72
C SER A 33 -20.81 16.10 16.96
N SER A 34 -21.35 15.86 18.16
CA SER A 34 -21.22 16.73 19.33
C SER A 34 -20.36 16.17 20.47
N ALA A 35 -19.09 15.89 20.20
CA ALA A 35 -18.06 15.69 21.22
C ALA A 35 -17.31 17.00 21.54
N LYS A 36 -16.66 17.10 22.71
CA LYS A 36 -15.72 18.20 22.99
C LYS A 36 -14.57 18.15 21.96
N PRO A 37 -14.26 19.25 21.24
CA PRO A 37 -13.17 19.25 20.27
C PRO A 37 -11.83 18.94 20.95
N LEU A 38 -11.14 17.91 20.45
CA LEU A 38 -9.81 17.51 20.92
C LEU A 38 -8.72 18.45 20.38
N GLY A 39 -7.59 18.55 21.07
CA GLY A 39 -6.37 19.19 20.56
C GLY A 39 -5.66 18.36 19.48
N PRO A 40 -4.74 18.95 18.69
CA PRO A 40 -4.08 18.24 17.58
C PRO A 40 -3.22 17.06 18.02
N ALA A 41 -2.50 17.19 19.14
CA ALA A 41 -1.77 16.08 19.74
C ALA A 41 -2.73 15.06 20.39
N GLU A 42 -3.81 15.52 21.02
CA GLU A 42 -4.81 14.70 21.69
C GLU A 42 -5.56 13.79 20.71
N SER A 43 -5.97 14.29 19.54
CA SER A 43 -6.57 13.48 18.46
C SER A 43 -5.64 12.35 18.02
N MET A 44 -4.34 12.64 17.84
CA MET A 44 -3.35 11.64 17.44
C MET A 44 -3.09 10.62 18.55
N THR A 45 -2.98 11.06 19.81
CA THR A 45 -2.83 10.18 20.98
C THR A 45 -4.03 9.24 21.12
N VAL A 46 -5.28 9.74 21.06
CA VAL A 46 -6.49 8.89 21.15
C VAL A 46 -6.53 7.82 20.06
N MET A 47 -6.13 8.16 18.83
CA MET A 47 -6.02 7.18 17.74
C MET A 47 -4.92 6.12 18.02
N ILE A 48 -3.73 6.54 18.47
CA ILE A 48 -2.62 5.64 18.82
C ILE A 48 -3.00 4.72 19.98
N ASP A 49 -3.61 5.26 21.03
CA ASP A 49 -4.10 4.53 22.19
C ASP A 49 -5.15 3.51 21.79
N GLY A 50 -6.12 3.90 20.96
CA GLY A 50 -7.14 2.99 20.43
C GLY A 50 -6.53 1.80 19.67
N VAL A 51 -5.64 2.06 18.70
CA VAL A 51 -4.91 1.02 17.96
C VAL A 51 -4.11 0.11 18.92
N SER A 52 -3.40 0.69 19.90
CA SER A 52 -2.58 -0.08 20.85
C SER A 52 -3.39 -0.96 21.82
N ASN A 53 -4.66 -0.60 22.04
CA ASN A 53 -5.61 -1.30 22.91
C ASN A 53 -6.66 -2.12 22.12
N GLN A 54 -6.42 -2.39 20.83
CA GLN A 54 -7.31 -3.19 19.96
C GLN A 54 -8.72 -2.60 19.81
N LYS A 55 -8.83 -1.26 19.85
CA LYS A 55 -10.03 -0.44 19.67
C LYS A 55 -9.94 0.38 18.39
N MET A 56 -10.22 -0.28 17.28
CA MET A 56 -10.10 0.24 15.93
C MET A 56 -11.24 1.19 15.56
N GLU A 57 -12.32 1.23 16.36
CA GLU A 57 -13.31 2.31 16.33
C GLU A 57 -12.66 3.69 16.46
N ALA A 58 -11.57 3.83 17.22
CA ALA A 58 -10.83 5.10 17.34
C ALA A 58 -10.25 5.59 16.01
N VAL A 59 -9.94 4.67 15.07
CA VAL A 59 -9.49 5.04 13.71
C VAL A 59 -10.66 5.57 12.87
N TRP A 60 -11.87 5.07 13.10
CA TRP A 60 -13.08 5.62 12.48
C TRP A 60 -13.43 6.99 13.08
N GLU A 61 -13.48 7.08 14.41
CA GLU A 61 -13.80 8.30 15.16
C GLU A 61 -12.81 9.44 14.92
N PHE A 62 -11.57 9.13 14.56
CA PHE A 62 -10.57 10.11 14.12
C PHE A 62 -10.98 10.84 12.82
N LEU A 63 -11.66 10.18 11.87
CA LEU A 63 -12.00 10.74 10.56
C LEU A 63 -13.13 11.79 10.61
N PRO A 64 -13.10 12.85 9.78
CA PRO A 64 -14.23 13.77 9.56
C PRO A 64 -15.53 13.05 9.15
N ALA A 65 -16.68 13.69 9.36
CA ALA A 65 -17.99 13.11 9.04
C ALA A 65 -18.19 12.95 7.52
N SER A 66 -17.70 13.88 6.70
CA SER A 66 -17.62 13.68 5.24
C SER A 66 -16.75 12.47 4.88
N TYR A 67 -15.58 12.32 5.49
CA TYR A 67 -14.64 11.23 5.15
C TYR A 67 -15.22 9.86 5.54
N GLN A 68 -15.93 9.77 6.68
CA GLN A 68 -16.71 8.58 7.06
C GLN A 68 -17.84 8.28 6.05
N THR A 69 -18.49 9.34 5.54
CA THR A 69 -19.56 9.24 4.54
C THR A 69 -19.03 8.76 3.19
N ASP A 70 -17.91 9.31 2.72
CA ASP A 70 -17.26 8.94 1.45
C ASP A 70 -16.87 7.45 1.45
N VAL A 71 -16.23 6.96 2.52
CA VAL A 71 -15.83 5.54 2.64
C VAL A 71 -17.04 4.61 2.65
N ASN A 72 -18.08 4.94 3.43
CA ASN A 72 -19.32 4.17 3.42
C ASN A 72 -20.01 4.22 2.04
N GLY A 73 -20.00 5.37 1.36
CA GLY A 73 -20.54 5.56 0.02
C GLY A 73 -19.85 4.70 -1.03
N LEU A 74 -18.51 4.70 -1.06
CA LEU A 74 -17.70 3.89 -1.96
C LEU A 74 -17.97 2.38 -1.82
N VAL A 75 -18.03 1.88 -0.57
CA VAL A 75 -18.30 0.45 -0.32
C VAL A 75 -19.71 0.07 -0.76
N LYS A 76 -20.69 0.97 -0.59
CA LYS A 76 -22.08 0.76 -1.03
C LYS A 76 -22.22 0.84 -2.55
N GLU A 77 -21.52 1.76 -3.22
CA GLU A 77 -21.49 1.84 -4.69
C GLU A 77 -20.85 0.57 -5.29
N PHE A 78 -19.74 0.10 -4.72
CA PHE A 78 -19.16 -1.21 -5.09
C PHE A 78 -20.19 -2.33 -4.95
N ALA A 79 -20.96 -2.34 -3.86
CA ALA A 79 -21.97 -3.35 -3.58
C ALA A 79 -23.17 -3.35 -4.56
N THR A 80 -23.44 -2.25 -5.28
CA THR A 80 -24.47 -2.19 -6.34
C THR A 80 -23.96 -2.61 -7.71
N LYS A 81 -22.64 -2.64 -7.92
CA LYS A 81 -22.00 -2.94 -9.21
C LYS A 81 -21.60 -4.40 -9.39
N MET A 82 -21.32 -5.11 -8.30
CA MET A 82 -20.86 -6.50 -8.34
C MET A 82 -22.01 -7.49 -8.47
N ASP A 83 -21.74 -8.63 -9.08
CA ASP A 83 -22.67 -9.76 -9.12
C ASP A 83 -22.64 -10.56 -7.80
N PRO A 84 -23.82 -10.90 -7.20
CA PRO A 84 -23.88 -11.57 -5.91
C PRO A 84 -23.41 -13.04 -5.94
N GLU A 85 -23.51 -13.74 -7.08
CA GLU A 85 -23.08 -15.12 -7.22
C GLU A 85 -21.55 -15.21 -7.26
N MET A 86 -20.92 -14.34 -8.07
CA MET A 86 -19.47 -14.16 -8.11
C MET A 86 -18.92 -13.75 -6.74
N TYR A 87 -19.52 -12.73 -6.11
CA TYR A 87 -19.00 -12.17 -4.87
C TYR A 87 -19.17 -13.13 -3.69
N ASN A 88 -20.40 -13.61 -3.45
CA ASN A 88 -20.67 -14.51 -2.33
C ASN A 88 -20.01 -15.89 -2.54
N GLY A 89 -19.95 -16.39 -3.79
CA GLY A 89 -19.26 -17.63 -4.13
C GLY A 89 -17.75 -17.57 -3.87
N THR A 90 -17.12 -16.40 -4.06
CA THR A 90 -15.72 -16.17 -3.68
C THR A 90 -15.52 -16.35 -2.18
N PHE A 91 -16.36 -15.71 -1.35
CA PHE A 91 -16.27 -15.84 0.10
C PHE A 91 -16.65 -17.22 0.63
N GLN A 92 -17.66 -17.90 0.06
CA GLN A 92 -17.99 -19.29 0.41
C GLN A 92 -16.82 -20.24 0.13
N THR A 93 -16.09 -20.03 -0.98
CA THR A 93 -14.90 -20.81 -1.32
C THR A 93 -13.75 -20.50 -0.35
N ALA A 94 -13.56 -19.24 0.02
CA ALA A 94 -12.58 -18.83 1.04
C ALA A 94 -12.93 -19.36 2.46
N GLN A 95 -14.22 -19.46 2.80
CA GLN A 95 -14.69 -20.11 4.03
C GLN A 95 -14.36 -21.62 4.04
N ARG A 96 -14.62 -22.34 2.93
CA ARG A 96 -14.20 -23.75 2.80
C ARG A 96 -12.69 -23.93 2.91
N LEU A 97 -11.90 -23.11 2.21
CA LEU A 97 -10.43 -23.14 2.32
C LEU A 97 -9.97 -22.87 3.75
N THR A 98 -10.50 -21.84 4.42
CA THR A 98 -10.13 -21.51 5.81
C THR A 98 -10.48 -22.64 6.78
N LYS A 99 -11.65 -23.28 6.59
CA LYS A 99 -12.04 -24.48 7.34
C LYS A 99 -11.10 -25.65 7.04
N LEU A 100 -10.75 -25.91 5.79
CA LEU A 100 -9.82 -26.98 5.41
C LEU A 100 -8.44 -26.80 6.06
N LEU A 101 -7.90 -25.58 6.05
CA LEU A 101 -6.62 -25.24 6.68
C LEU A 101 -6.65 -25.44 8.21
N LYS A 102 -7.83 -25.28 8.83
CA LYS A 102 -8.04 -25.59 10.26
C LYS A 102 -8.14 -27.10 10.49
N ASP A 103 -9.09 -27.75 9.81
CA ASP A 103 -9.50 -29.14 10.08
C ASP A 103 -8.45 -30.17 9.62
N LYS A 104 -7.62 -29.84 8.63
CA LYS A 104 -6.53 -30.71 8.10
C LYS A 104 -5.13 -30.24 8.51
N LYS A 105 -4.98 -29.33 9.49
CA LYS A 105 -3.69 -28.78 9.96
C LYS A 105 -2.59 -29.84 10.05
N ALA A 106 -2.86 -30.98 10.70
CA ALA A 106 -1.91 -32.07 10.86
C ALA A 106 -1.40 -32.64 9.52
N TYR A 107 -2.29 -32.96 8.57
CA TYR A 107 -1.89 -33.49 7.26
C TYR A 107 -1.10 -32.46 6.44
N ILE A 108 -1.41 -31.17 6.60
CA ILE A 108 -0.69 -30.08 5.93
C ILE A 108 0.73 -29.92 6.50
N LEU A 109 0.88 -29.99 7.83
CA LEU A 109 2.19 -29.87 8.47
C LEU A 109 3.07 -31.13 8.30
N GLU A 110 2.47 -32.32 8.10
CA GLU A 110 3.20 -33.56 7.77
C GLU A 110 3.67 -33.63 6.31
N ASN A 111 3.10 -32.81 5.40
CA ASN A 111 3.48 -32.77 4.00
C ASN A 111 4.99 -32.50 3.82
N GLN A 112 5.68 -33.41 3.12
CA GLN A 112 7.14 -33.38 2.97
C GLN A 112 7.65 -32.13 2.22
N THR A 113 6.87 -31.57 1.30
CA THR A 113 7.21 -30.33 0.59
C THR A 113 7.08 -29.10 1.48
N ILE A 114 6.16 -29.12 2.46
CA ILE A 114 6.05 -28.07 3.49
C ILE A 114 7.16 -28.20 4.54
N LYS A 115 7.47 -29.42 4.99
CA LYS A 115 8.63 -29.70 5.86
C LYS A 115 9.98 -29.36 5.21
N GLY A 116 10.06 -29.40 3.88
CA GLY A 116 11.23 -29.00 3.08
C GLY A 116 11.38 -27.50 2.84
N LEU A 117 10.50 -26.64 3.36
CA LEU A 117 10.63 -25.19 3.25
C LEU A 117 11.81 -24.65 4.10
N PRO A 118 12.42 -23.52 3.72
CA PRO A 118 13.49 -22.87 4.48
C PRO A 118 12.96 -22.11 5.73
N VAL A 119 12.05 -22.75 6.49
CA VAL A 119 11.40 -22.21 7.69
C VAL A 119 11.32 -23.33 8.74
N PRO A 120 11.73 -23.11 10.00
CA PRO A 120 11.65 -24.13 11.05
C PRO A 120 10.20 -24.62 11.27
N PRO A 121 9.93 -25.95 11.34
CA PRO A 121 8.56 -26.47 11.47
C PRO A 121 7.82 -25.99 12.73
N ASP A 122 8.53 -25.77 13.84
CA ASP A 122 7.99 -25.17 15.07
C ASP A 122 7.46 -23.75 14.83
N LYS A 123 8.09 -22.97 13.95
CA LYS A 123 7.61 -21.65 13.55
C LYS A 123 6.37 -21.76 12.67
N VAL A 124 6.34 -22.72 11.74
CA VAL A 124 5.15 -22.92 10.88
C VAL A 124 3.92 -23.26 11.74
N ASP A 125 4.06 -24.15 12.73
CA ASP A 125 2.99 -24.45 13.68
C ASP A 125 2.60 -23.25 14.56
N GLN A 126 3.60 -22.57 15.14
CA GLN A 126 3.40 -21.40 16.01
C GLN A 126 2.66 -20.25 15.31
N PHE A 127 2.90 -20.03 14.03
CA PHE A 127 2.19 -19.01 13.23
C PHE A 127 0.86 -19.52 12.63
N TRP A 128 0.58 -20.83 12.64
CA TRP A 128 -0.58 -21.41 11.95
C TRP A 128 -1.91 -20.88 12.50
N ASP A 129 -2.22 -21.19 13.77
CA ASP A 129 -3.54 -20.90 14.34
C ASP A 129 -3.85 -19.39 14.40
N PRO A 130 -2.90 -18.49 14.73
CA PRO A 130 -3.09 -17.04 14.60
C PRO A 130 -3.42 -16.61 13.15
N THR A 131 -2.78 -17.20 12.15
CA THR A 131 -3.03 -16.89 10.72
C THR A 131 -4.39 -17.40 10.26
N ILE A 132 -4.79 -18.63 10.66
CA ILE A 132 -6.11 -19.17 10.34
C ILE A 132 -7.22 -18.40 11.05
N ASN A 133 -6.99 -17.93 12.28
CA ASN A 133 -7.93 -17.05 12.98
C ASN A 133 -8.08 -15.69 12.27
N LEU A 134 -6.99 -15.09 11.77
CA LEU A 134 -7.05 -13.85 10.97
C LEU A 134 -7.90 -14.06 9.70
N LEU A 135 -7.64 -15.13 8.95
CA LEU A 135 -8.43 -15.49 7.76
C LEU A 135 -9.90 -15.72 8.11
N ASN A 136 -10.18 -16.47 9.19
CA ASN A 136 -11.53 -16.77 9.66
C ASN A 136 -12.31 -15.49 10.01
N THR A 137 -11.68 -14.54 10.69
CA THR A 137 -12.29 -13.22 10.99
C THR A 137 -12.67 -12.50 9.70
N ILE A 138 -11.81 -12.46 8.68
CA ILE A 138 -12.12 -11.81 7.39
C ILE A 138 -13.32 -12.49 6.72
N VAL A 139 -13.29 -13.82 6.54
CA VAL A 139 -14.30 -14.55 5.77
C VAL A 139 -15.65 -14.75 6.49
N GLN A 140 -15.75 -14.38 7.77
CA GLN A 140 -17.01 -14.35 8.54
C GLN A 140 -17.54 -12.92 8.78
N SER A 141 -16.78 -11.89 8.43
CA SER A 141 -17.11 -10.49 8.70
C SER A 141 -18.24 -9.94 7.82
N ASP A 142 -18.68 -8.72 8.10
CA ASP A 142 -19.75 -8.08 7.31
C ASP A 142 -19.37 -7.80 5.85
N ILE A 143 -18.09 -7.86 5.46
CA ILE A 143 -17.70 -7.75 4.04
C ILE A 143 -17.85 -9.07 3.27
N SER A 144 -18.05 -10.21 3.94
CA SER A 144 -18.08 -11.53 3.29
C SER A 144 -19.37 -11.82 2.51
N ASN A 145 -20.25 -10.84 2.36
CA ASN A 145 -21.58 -10.96 1.77
C ASN A 145 -21.98 -9.64 1.10
N LEU A 146 -22.40 -9.72 -0.17
CA LEU A 146 -22.68 -8.53 -0.98
C LEU A 146 -23.87 -7.71 -0.48
N ASP A 147 -24.89 -8.35 0.10
CA ASP A 147 -26.08 -7.65 0.61
C ASP A 147 -25.75 -6.86 1.88
N LYS A 148 -24.95 -7.44 2.80
CA LYS A 148 -24.40 -6.70 3.94
C LYS A 148 -23.60 -5.46 3.53
N LEU A 149 -22.89 -5.50 2.40
CA LEU A 149 -22.12 -4.34 1.93
C LEU A 149 -22.99 -3.17 1.46
N LYS A 150 -24.24 -3.41 1.05
CA LYS A 150 -25.20 -2.34 0.70
C LYS A 150 -25.60 -1.52 1.93
N ASP A 151 -25.56 -2.15 3.12
CA ASP A 151 -25.78 -1.52 4.42
C ASP A 151 -24.49 -1.33 5.23
N PHE A 152 -23.32 -1.34 4.57
CA PHE A 152 -22.02 -1.19 5.24
C PHE A 152 -21.91 0.06 6.13
N ASP A 153 -21.24 -0.12 7.27
CA ASP A 153 -20.90 0.91 8.23
C ASP A 153 -19.47 0.63 8.72
N GLY A 154 -18.53 1.51 8.36
CA GLY A 154 -17.12 1.37 8.73
C GLY A 154 -16.85 1.44 10.24
N GLY A 155 -17.67 2.16 11.01
CA GLY A 155 -17.56 2.24 12.47
C GLY A 155 -17.99 0.94 13.13
N LYS A 156 -19.13 0.38 12.71
CA LYS A 156 -19.59 -0.95 13.11
C LYS A 156 -18.59 -2.03 12.69
N PHE A 157 -18.05 -1.96 11.47
CA PHE A 157 -17.06 -2.90 10.98
C PHE A 157 -15.77 -2.87 11.81
N LEU A 158 -15.24 -1.68 12.10
CA LEU A 158 -13.99 -1.53 12.86
C LEU A 158 -14.16 -1.91 14.34
N SER A 159 -15.24 -1.48 15.00
CA SER A 159 -15.57 -1.86 16.40
C SER A 159 -15.82 -3.36 16.62
N THR A 160 -16.11 -4.12 15.56
CA THR A 160 -16.37 -5.57 15.64
C THR A 160 -15.26 -6.39 14.99
N THR A 161 -15.17 -6.34 13.66
CA THR A 161 -14.19 -7.09 12.86
C THR A 161 -12.80 -6.48 13.01
N GLY A 162 -12.67 -5.16 12.92
CA GLY A 162 -11.38 -4.47 13.07
C GLY A 162 -10.68 -4.81 14.39
N ASN A 163 -11.42 -4.88 15.49
CA ASN A 163 -10.92 -5.25 16.82
C ASN A 163 -10.40 -6.70 16.87
N GLN A 164 -11.09 -7.64 16.21
CA GLN A 164 -10.62 -9.03 16.07
C GLN A 164 -9.39 -9.15 15.15
N LEU A 165 -9.34 -8.38 14.06
CA LEU A 165 -8.17 -8.32 13.17
C LEU A 165 -6.96 -7.74 13.90
N ALA A 166 -7.11 -6.62 14.62
CA ALA A 166 -6.04 -6.00 15.40
C ALA A 166 -5.48 -6.94 16.48
N LYS A 167 -6.36 -7.66 17.19
CA LYS A 167 -5.96 -8.72 18.12
C LYS A 167 -5.16 -9.84 17.44
N SER A 168 -5.61 -10.32 16.28
CA SER A 168 -4.92 -11.36 15.51
C SER A 168 -3.56 -10.88 15.00
N VAL A 169 -3.46 -9.65 14.48
CA VAL A 169 -2.21 -9.08 13.98
C VAL A 169 -1.21 -8.80 15.11
N ILE A 170 -1.65 -8.34 16.29
CA ILE A 170 -0.78 -8.23 17.47
C ILE A 170 -0.31 -9.63 17.91
N SER A 171 -1.21 -10.62 17.96
CA SER A 171 -0.86 -12.01 18.29
C SER A 171 0.18 -12.61 17.32
N ILE A 172 0.14 -12.22 16.04
CA ILE A 172 1.17 -12.59 15.05
C ILE A 172 2.46 -11.78 15.28
N SER A 173 2.36 -10.48 15.55
CA SER A 173 3.52 -9.59 15.74
C SER A 173 4.36 -9.94 16.95
N ASP A 174 3.74 -10.42 18.04
CA ASP A 174 4.44 -10.76 19.28
C ASP A 174 5.19 -12.12 19.19
N LEU A 175 4.93 -12.90 18.13
CA LEU A 175 5.66 -14.14 17.80
C LEU A 175 6.89 -13.89 16.91
N ILE A 176 7.02 -12.70 16.34
CA ILE A 176 8.17 -12.30 15.53
C ILE A 176 9.30 -11.83 16.48
N PRO A 177 10.48 -12.46 16.48
CA PRO A 177 11.58 -12.04 17.35
C PRO A 177 11.96 -10.57 17.14
N THR A 178 11.94 -9.79 18.22
CA THR A 178 12.61 -8.48 18.25
C THR A 178 14.12 -8.67 18.37
N LYS A 179 14.89 -7.62 18.09
CA LYS A 179 16.30 -7.59 18.51
C LYS A 179 16.36 -7.48 20.03
N GLU A 180 17.44 -7.99 20.60
CA GLU A 180 17.73 -7.87 22.03
C GLU A 180 17.68 -6.39 22.47
N ASN A 181 16.89 -6.10 23.50
CA ASN A 181 16.56 -4.75 24.01
C ASN A 181 15.74 -3.82 23.08
N GLU A 182 15.22 -4.29 21.93
CA GLU A 182 14.17 -3.54 21.21
C GLU A 182 12.77 -3.90 21.74
N PRO A 183 11.97 -2.93 22.23
CA PRO A 183 10.59 -3.19 22.62
C PRO A 183 9.73 -3.64 21.43
N SER A 184 8.71 -4.45 21.74
CA SER A 184 7.74 -4.97 20.78
C SER A 184 6.94 -3.87 20.06
N PHE A 185 6.19 -4.23 19.02
CA PHE A 185 5.32 -3.28 18.33
C PHE A 185 4.24 -2.70 19.27
N SER A 186 3.65 -3.53 20.13
CA SER A 186 2.61 -3.11 21.07
C SER A 186 3.15 -2.21 22.19
N GLU A 187 4.37 -2.47 22.68
CA GLU A 187 5.06 -1.60 23.66
C GLU A 187 5.49 -0.27 23.04
N LYS A 188 6.08 -0.28 21.84
CA LYS A 188 6.46 0.94 21.12
C LYS A 188 5.26 1.86 20.89
N MET A 189 4.09 1.30 20.60
CA MET A 189 2.84 2.06 20.51
C MET A 189 2.45 2.70 21.84
N LYS A 190 2.38 1.91 22.93
CA LYS A 190 2.01 2.40 24.28
C LYS A 190 2.99 3.41 24.87
N GLN A 191 4.23 3.41 24.40
CA GLN A 191 5.28 4.37 24.78
C GLN A 191 5.43 5.52 23.78
N THR A 192 4.62 5.58 22.72
CA THR A 192 4.66 6.70 21.75
C THR A 192 4.03 7.93 22.36
N LYS A 193 4.80 9.01 22.46
CA LYS A 193 4.37 10.31 23.00
C LYS A 193 4.13 11.29 21.86
N VAL A 194 3.01 12.03 21.94
CA VAL A 194 2.69 13.12 21.02
C VAL A 194 2.69 14.44 21.79
N THR A 195 3.32 15.48 21.22
CA THR A 195 3.34 16.83 21.78
C THR A 195 3.05 17.87 20.70
N VAL A 196 2.53 19.03 21.08
CA VAL A 196 2.34 20.17 20.16
C VAL A 196 3.64 20.97 20.11
N VAL A 197 4.12 21.28 18.91
CA VAL A 197 5.27 22.17 18.65
C VAL A 197 4.79 23.59 18.38
N SER A 198 3.77 23.74 17.54
CA SER A 198 3.13 25.02 17.22
C SER A 198 1.65 24.83 16.90
N THR A 199 0.85 25.91 17.01
CA THR A 199 -0.55 25.94 16.56
C THR A 199 -0.85 27.34 16.01
N GLU A 200 -1.32 27.38 14.77
CA GLU A 200 -1.57 28.58 13.98
C GLU A 200 -3.00 28.46 13.39
N GLY A 201 -4.00 28.87 14.18
CA GLY A 201 -5.41 28.80 13.80
C GLY A 201 -5.91 27.36 13.64
N ASP A 202 -6.15 26.98 12.38
CA ASP A 202 -6.61 25.64 11.97
C ASP A 202 -5.48 24.74 11.44
N THR A 203 -4.21 25.14 11.62
CA THR A 203 -3.01 24.31 11.39
C THR A 203 -2.22 24.16 12.68
N ALA A 204 -1.56 23.02 12.87
CA ALA A 204 -0.65 22.78 14.00
C ALA A 204 0.48 21.82 13.60
N THR A 205 1.67 21.99 14.18
CA THR A 205 2.74 20.98 14.07
C THR A 205 2.76 20.17 15.35
N ILE A 206 2.67 18.84 15.23
CA ILE A 206 2.87 17.91 16.33
C ILE A 206 4.20 17.17 16.19
N LYS A 207 4.87 16.90 17.31
CA LYS A 207 6.05 16.04 17.39
C LYS A 207 5.64 14.69 17.97
N ILE A 208 6.00 13.61 17.27
CA ILE A 208 5.74 12.22 17.67
C ILE A 208 7.09 11.58 18.03
N GLU A 209 7.20 11.10 19.27
CA GLU A 209 8.40 10.49 19.86
C GLU A 209 8.10 9.01 20.18
N ALA A 210 8.79 8.06 19.55
CA ALA A 210 8.54 6.62 19.72
C ALA A 210 9.84 5.85 20.03
N PRO A 211 9.86 4.84 20.92
CA PRO A 211 11.10 4.17 21.32
C PRO A 211 11.84 3.51 20.14
N GLY A 212 13.11 3.85 19.98
CA GLY A 212 13.96 3.32 18.91
C GLY A 212 13.71 3.93 17.52
N GLU A 213 12.91 5.01 17.40
CA GLU A 213 12.84 5.82 16.18
C GLU A 213 13.22 7.28 16.47
N GLU A 214 13.83 7.95 15.48
CA GLU A 214 14.01 9.40 15.52
C GLU A 214 12.64 10.10 15.64
N PRO A 215 12.52 11.13 16.51
CA PRO A 215 11.30 11.94 16.59
C PRO A 215 10.97 12.60 15.26
N LYS A 216 9.67 12.76 14.98
CA LYS A 216 9.20 13.33 13.70
C LYS A 216 8.16 14.38 13.95
N GLU A 217 8.21 15.44 13.16
CA GLU A 217 7.19 16.47 13.13
C GLU A 217 6.22 16.18 11.98
N GLU A 218 4.93 16.23 12.29
CA GLU A 218 3.82 16.02 11.34
C GLU A 218 2.91 17.25 11.42
N THR A 219 2.54 17.82 10.27
CA THR A 219 1.59 18.93 10.21
C THR A 219 0.17 18.39 10.26
N MET A 220 -0.63 18.89 11.19
CA MET A 220 -2.06 18.61 11.36
C MET A 220 -2.87 19.82 10.86
N VAL A 221 -4.03 19.57 10.27
CA VAL A 221 -5.02 20.59 9.90
C VAL A 221 -6.40 20.23 10.43
N LYS A 222 -7.22 21.24 10.71
CA LYS A 222 -8.59 21.04 11.22
C LYS A 222 -9.57 20.88 10.06
N VAL A 223 -10.27 19.74 10.01
CA VAL A 223 -11.33 19.43 9.05
C VAL A 223 -12.58 19.05 9.83
N GLU A 224 -13.68 19.78 9.63
CA GLU A 224 -14.96 19.56 10.33
C GLU A 224 -14.86 19.54 11.88
N GLY A 225 -13.86 20.23 12.44
CA GLY A 225 -13.59 20.27 13.87
C GLY A 225 -12.66 19.17 14.41
N LYS A 226 -12.22 18.22 13.56
CA LYS A 226 -11.24 17.17 13.91
C LYS A 226 -9.85 17.51 13.35
N TRP A 227 -8.79 17.12 14.04
CA TRP A 227 -7.41 17.33 13.59
C TRP A 227 -6.88 16.12 12.82
N ILE A 228 -6.56 16.33 11.55
CA ILE A 228 -6.16 15.30 10.58
C ILE A 228 -4.76 15.61 10.06
N PRO A 229 -3.89 14.62 9.77
CA PRO A 229 -2.59 14.88 9.14
C PRO A 229 -2.79 15.59 7.80
N LYS A 230 -2.04 16.67 7.57
CA LYS A 230 -2.19 17.52 6.38
C LYS A 230 -2.06 16.73 5.08
N ASN A 231 -1.15 15.76 5.05
CA ASN A 231 -0.97 14.85 3.91
C ASN A 231 -2.25 14.04 3.60
N LEU A 232 -2.98 13.59 4.62
CA LEU A 232 -4.27 12.90 4.43
C LEU A 232 -5.35 13.88 3.95
N ALA A 233 -5.46 15.06 4.56
CA ALA A 233 -6.46 16.06 4.18
C ALA A 233 -6.27 16.60 2.75
N ASP A 234 -5.03 16.92 2.35
CA ASP A 234 -4.69 17.44 1.02
C ASP A 234 -4.96 16.41 -0.09
N ASN A 235 -4.82 15.11 0.20
CA ASN A 235 -4.98 14.03 -0.78
C ASN A 235 -6.34 13.31 -0.74
N TRP A 236 -7.10 13.43 0.36
CA TRP A 236 -8.33 12.66 0.61
C TRP A 236 -9.25 12.60 -0.60
N LYS A 237 -9.65 13.79 -1.05
CA LYS A 237 -10.59 13.99 -2.14
C LYS A 237 -10.09 13.44 -3.48
N SER A 238 -8.80 13.64 -3.78
CA SER A 238 -8.16 13.04 -4.96
C SER A 238 -8.26 11.51 -4.92
N LYS A 239 -8.13 10.90 -3.73
CA LYS A 239 -8.28 9.46 -3.52
C LYS A 239 -9.73 8.97 -3.58
N MET A 240 -10.71 9.76 -3.13
CA MET A 240 -12.13 9.41 -3.29
C MET A 240 -12.57 9.52 -4.76
N GLU A 241 -12.20 10.61 -5.46
CA GLU A 241 -12.46 10.81 -6.89
C GLU A 241 -11.86 9.67 -7.74
N GLU A 242 -10.61 9.30 -7.45
CA GLU A 242 -9.91 8.14 -8.02
C GLU A 242 -10.59 6.78 -7.71
N ALA A 243 -11.16 6.62 -6.50
CA ALA A 243 -11.89 5.41 -6.14
C ALA A 243 -13.24 5.31 -6.90
N HIS A 244 -14.00 6.39 -6.99
CA HIS A 244 -15.22 6.44 -7.81
C HIS A 244 -14.92 6.18 -9.30
N GLN A 245 -13.79 6.66 -9.84
CA GLN A 245 -13.37 6.34 -11.21
C GLN A 245 -13.18 4.82 -11.43
N LYS A 246 -12.51 4.13 -10.50
CA LYS A 246 -12.39 2.65 -10.52
C LYS A 246 -13.73 1.94 -10.43
N LEU A 247 -14.68 2.47 -9.66
CA LEU A 247 -16.03 1.90 -9.60
C LEU A 247 -16.81 2.19 -10.89
N ALA A 248 -16.65 3.36 -11.52
CA ALA A 248 -17.21 3.65 -12.84
C ALA A 248 -16.66 2.71 -13.93
N GLU A 249 -15.39 2.30 -13.83
CA GLU A 249 -14.79 1.29 -14.70
C GLU A 249 -15.38 -0.12 -14.56
N LEU A 250 -16.09 -0.45 -13.48
CA LEU A 250 -16.84 -1.70 -13.33
C LEU A 250 -18.16 -1.62 -14.14
N THR A 251 -18.04 -1.69 -15.45
CA THR A 251 -19.19 -1.75 -16.37
C THR A 251 -19.89 -3.11 -16.27
N PRO A 252 -21.21 -3.21 -16.53
CA PRO A 252 -21.93 -4.50 -16.50
C PRO A 252 -21.30 -5.56 -17.42
N GLU A 253 -20.74 -5.15 -18.55
CA GLU A 253 -20.03 -6.01 -19.50
C GLU A 253 -18.75 -6.60 -18.89
N LYS A 254 -17.88 -5.75 -18.30
CA LYS A 254 -16.67 -6.19 -17.59
C LYS A 254 -17.01 -7.10 -16.41
N VAL A 255 -18.02 -6.75 -15.61
CA VAL A 255 -18.46 -7.55 -14.45
C VAL A 255 -19.03 -8.90 -14.90
N THR A 256 -19.73 -8.96 -16.03
CA THR A 256 -20.25 -10.23 -16.59
C THR A 256 -19.13 -11.12 -17.12
N ALA A 257 -18.19 -10.57 -17.88
CA ALA A 257 -17.02 -11.32 -18.35
C ALA A 257 -16.15 -11.82 -17.19
N GLN A 258 -15.95 -10.99 -16.16
CA GLN A 258 -15.26 -11.37 -14.93
C GLN A 258 -16.03 -12.46 -14.16
N LYS A 259 -17.37 -12.37 -14.08
CA LYS A 259 -18.21 -13.39 -13.44
C LYS A 259 -17.98 -14.77 -14.03
N GLU A 260 -18.02 -14.92 -15.36
CA GLU A 260 -17.83 -16.22 -16.02
C GLU A 260 -16.45 -16.82 -15.70
N GLN A 261 -15.39 -16.01 -15.83
CA GLN A 261 -14.02 -16.42 -15.51
C GLN A 261 -13.87 -16.80 -14.02
N THR A 262 -14.41 -15.98 -13.12
CA THR A 262 -14.32 -16.20 -11.67
C THR A 262 -15.12 -17.42 -11.25
N LEU A 263 -16.36 -17.62 -11.72
CA LEU A 263 -17.15 -18.80 -11.39
C LEU A 263 -16.52 -20.09 -11.93
N ALA A 264 -15.92 -20.07 -13.13
CA ALA A 264 -15.16 -21.21 -13.65
C ALA A 264 -13.93 -21.53 -12.77
N GLY A 265 -13.20 -20.50 -12.33
CA GLY A 265 -12.07 -20.65 -11.39
C GLY A 265 -12.50 -21.17 -10.02
N LEU A 266 -13.58 -20.62 -9.45
CA LEU A 266 -14.16 -21.05 -8.18
C LEU A 266 -14.68 -22.48 -8.24
N LYS A 267 -15.34 -22.90 -9.34
CA LYS A 267 -15.74 -24.29 -9.54
C LYS A 267 -14.52 -25.22 -9.44
N LYS A 268 -13.47 -24.95 -10.22
CA LYS A 268 -12.24 -25.76 -10.24
C LYS A 268 -11.53 -25.77 -8.88
N MET A 269 -11.55 -24.65 -8.15
CA MET A 269 -11.05 -24.59 -6.77
C MET A 269 -11.91 -25.41 -5.80
N ASN A 270 -13.24 -25.36 -5.91
CA ASN A 270 -14.16 -26.16 -5.08
C ASN A 270 -14.07 -27.67 -5.36
N GLU A 271 -13.71 -28.08 -6.57
CA GLU A 271 -13.40 -29.48 -6.93
C GLU A 271 -12.13 -29.96 -6.21
N VAL A 272 -11.06 -29.15 -6.21
CA VAL A 272 -9.80 -29.45 -5.48
C VAL A 272 -10.01 -29.42 -3.97
N LEU A 273 -10.76 -28.44 -3.44
CA LEU A 273 -11.14 -28.41 -2.01
C LEU A 273 -11.95 -29.65 -1.64
N ALA A 274 -12.89 -30.09 -2.47
CA ALA A 274 -13.66 -31.31 -2.21
C ALA A 274 -12.77 -32.57 -2.16
N GLN A 275 -11.71 -32.67 -2.97
CA GLN A 275 -10.75 -33.77 -2.86
C GLN A 275 -10.02 -33.74 -1.50
N LEU A 276 -9.47 -32.58 -1.13
CA LEU A 276 -8.72 -32.39 0.11
C LEU A 276 -9.60 -32.54 1.37
N GLU A 277 -10.86 -32.11 1.32
CA GLU A 277 -11.85 -32.34 2.39
C GLU A 277 -12.14 -33.83 2.57
N ASN A 278 -12.43 -34.55 1.48
CA ASN A 278 -12.85 -35.95 1.51
C ASN A 278 -11.71 -36.96 1.69
N ALA A 279 -10.45 -36.57 1.50
CA ALA A 279 -9.28 -37.41 1.76
C ALA A 279 -9.30 -37.96 3.19
N LYS A 280 -9.32 -39.29 3.31
CA LYS A 280 -9.41 -40.06 4.56
C LYS A 280 -8.04 -40.39 5.13
N THR A 281 -7.02 -40.47 4.28
CA THR A 281 -5.63 -40.68 4.67
C THR A 281 -4.78 -39.44 4.39
N GLU A 282 -3.64 -39.36 5.07
CA GLU A 282 -2.64 -38.33 4.78
C GLU A 282 -2.05 -38.50 3.37
N GLU A 283 -1.96 -39.73 2.86
CA GLU A 283 -1.46 -40.00 1.51
C GLU A 283 -2.40 -39.47 0.43
N GLU A 284 -3.70 -39.78 0.52
CA GLU A 284 -4.74 -39.23 -0.37
C GLU A 284 -4.71 -37.70 -0.38
N PHE A 285 -4.55 -37.09 0.80
CA PHE A 285 -4.46 -35.65 0.96
C PHE A 285 -3.18 -35.06 0.32
N ASN A 286 -2.03 -35.70 0.56
CA ASN A 286 -0.75 -35.26 0.04
C ASN A 286 -0.62 -35.47 -1.48
N GLN A 287 -1.32 -36.45 -2.07
CA GLN A 287 -1.39 -36.61 -3.53
C GLN A 287 -2.05 -35.39 -4.20
N THR A 288 -3.12 -34.81 -3.62
CA THR A 288 -3.74 -33.57 -4.13
C THR A 288 -2.98 -32.31 -3.70
N LEU A 289 -2.44 -32.24 -2.47
CA LEU A 289 -1.78 -31.03 -1.96
C LEU A 289 -0.40 -30.78 -2.59
N THR A 290 0.43 -31.83 -2.74
CA THR A 290 1.85 -31.67 -3.12
C THR A 290 2.04 -30.95 -4.46
N PRO A 291 1.27 -31.24 -5.55
CA PRO A 291 1.35 -30.48 -6.80
C PRO A 291 1.01 -28.98 -6.67
N ILE A 292 0.23 -28.60 -5.65
CA ILE A 292 -0.17 -27.20 -5.40
C ILE A 292 0.96 -26.43 -4.69
N VAL A 293 1.66 -27.08 -3.75
CA VAL A 293 2.71 -26.43 -2.93
C VAL A 293 4.12 -26.56 -3.51
N ALA A 294 4.38 -27.54 -4.39
CA ALA A 294 5.70 -27.74 -5.01
C ALA A 294 6.26 -26.51 -5.76
N PRO A 295 5.48 -25.73 -6.53
CA PRO A 295 5.97 -24.48 -7.12
C PRO A 295 6.40 -23.46 -6.06
N VAL A 296 5.63 -23.33 -4.98
CA VAL A 296 5.94 -22.40 -3.87
C VAL A 296 7.25 -22.79 -3.18
N ALA A 297 7.45 -24.09 -2.90
CA ALA A 297 8.69 -24.59 -2.31
C ALA A 297 9.90 -24.39 -3.23
N MET A 298 9.74 -24.55 -4.55
CA MET A 298 10.81 -24.28 -5.53
C MET A 298 11.23 -22.80 -5.55
N PHE A 299 10.28 -21.86 -5.41
CA PHE A 299 10.58 -20.42 -5.38
C PHE A 299 10.94 -19.88 -3.99
N ALA A 300 10.64 -20.60 -2.89
CA ALA A 300 10.88 -20.13 -1.53
C ALA A 300 12.34 -19.69 -1.26
N PRO A 301 13.40 -20.40 -1.69
CA PRO A 301 14.78 -19.93 -1.53
C PRO A 301 15.08 -18.61 -2.26
N MET A 302 14.50 -18.39 -3.44
CA MET A 302 14.65 -17.14 -4.19
C MET A 302 13.95 -15.98 -3.49
N LEU A 303 12.73 -16.19 -3.01
CA LEU A 303 11.97 -15.20 -2.23
C LEU A 303 12.69 -14.85 -0.92
N MET A 304 13.23 -15.85 -0.22
CA MET A 304 14.02 -15.66 1.00
C MET A 304 15.36 -14.96 0.73
N MET A 305 16.01 -15.17 -0.42
CA MET A 305 17.20 -14.40 -0.82
C MET A 305 16.84 -12.93 -1.10
N GLN A 306 15.73 -12.68 -1.80
CA GLN A 306 15.26 -11.32 -2.10
C GLN A 306 14.84 -10.54 -0.84
N MET A 307 14.16 -11.19 0.11
CA MET A 307 13.83 -10.58 1.41
C MET A 307 15.03 -10.53 2.36
N GLY A 308 15.97 -11.47 2.26
CA GLY A 308 17.23 -11.44 2.99
C GLY A 308 18.09 -10.24 2.58
N GLN A 309 18.20 -9.95 1.28
CA GLN A 309 18.93 -8.78 0.77
C GLN A 309 18.30 -7.44 1.18
N SER A 310 16.97 -7.35 1.32
CA SER A 310 16.32 -6.14 1.83
C SER A 310 16.38 -5.97 3.36
N MET A 311 16.78 -7.02 4.09
CA MET A 311 16.92 -7.04 5.56
C MET A 311 18.39 -6.99 6.04
N MET A 312 19.33 -7.49 5.25
CA MET A 312 20.78 -7.52 5.54
C MET A 312 21.59 -6.43 4.82
N GLY A 313 20.93 -5.58 4.02
CA GLY A 313 21.58 -4.41 3.42
C GLY A 313 22.04 -3.41 4.48
N THR A 314 23.31 -3.02 4.42
CA THR A 314 23.84 -1.89 5.21
C THR A 314 23.11 -0.58 4.86
N PRO A 315 23.03 0.40 5.78
CA PRO A 315 22.19 1.59 5.61
C PRO A 315 22.78 2.59 4.59
N GLN A 316 22.67 2.27 3.30
CA GLN A 316 23.20 3.08 2.20
C GLN A 316 22.27 2.98 0.98
N GLY A 317 21.35 3.95 0.81
CA GLY A 317 20.39 3.90 -0.30
C GLY A 317 19.16 4.83 -0.25
N GLY A 318 19.05 5.72 0.75
CA GLY A 318 18.00 6.74 0.83
C GLY A 318 16.64 6.23 1.35
N PRO A 319 15.78 7.13 1.87
CA PRO A 319 14.49 6.74 2.39
C PRO A 319 13.47 6.57 1.25
N MET A 320 12.80 5.42 1.22
CA MET A 320 11.47 5.33 0.60
C MET A 320 10.53 6.29 1.36
N THR A 321 10.35 7.49 0.82
CA THR A 321 9.33 8.48 1.16
C THR A 321 8.30 8.52 0.03
N LEU A 322 7.02 8.33 0.37
CA LEU A 322 5.94 8.80 -0.51
C LEU A 322 6.07 10.33 -0.67
N GLY A 323 5.78 10.83 -1.87
CA GLY A 323 6.20 12.17 -2.28
C GLY A 323 5.59 13.30 -1.45
N GLY A 324 6.46 14.10 -0.81
CA GLY A 324 6.14 15.41 -0.26
C GLY A 324 7.21 16.44 -0.73
N PRO A 325 6.84 17.70 -1.02
CA PRO A 325 7.77 18.67 -1.59
C PRO A 325 8.76 19.18 -0.55
N GLN A 326 10.07 19.13 -0.84
CA GLN A 326 11.05 19.89 -0.08
C GLN A 326 10.94 21.37 -0.44
N GLY A 327 10.43 22.17 0.50
CA GLY A 327 10.28 23.61 0.37
C GLY A 327 11.61 24.37 0.39
N LEU A 328 11.61 25.56 -0.22
CA LEU A 328 12.79 26.41 -0.37
C LEU A 328 13.24 27.02 0.97
N GLY A 329 14.45 26.65 1.43
CA GLY A 329 15.19 27.40 2.45
C GLY A 329 15.82 28.66 1.86
N LYS A 330 15.74 29.79 2.59
CA LYS A 330 16.25 31.09 2.13
C LYS A 330 17.78 31.24 2.36
N THR A 331 18.40 32.14 1.61
CA THR A 331 19.79 32.61 1.81
C THR A 331 19.98 33.16 3.24
N THR A 332 21.17 33.23 3.85
CA THR A 332 22.42 33.91 3.43
C THR A 332 23.54 33.59 4.45
N PRO A 333 24.77 34.13 4.32
CA PRO A 333 25.92 33.66 3.55
C PRO A 333 26.86 32.66 4.30
N ALA A 334 27.91 32.17 3.62
CA ALA A 334 28.80 31.10 4.06
C ALA A 334 30.02 31.54 4.90
N PRO A 335 30.67 30.58 5.60
CA PRO A 335 32.13 30.44 5.56
C PRO A 335 32.59 29.34 4.58
N LYS A 336 33.85 29.42 4.12
CA LYS A 336 34.41 28.51 3.09
C LYS A 336 35.03 27.26 3.70
N THR A 337 34.70 26.08 3.16
CA THR A 337 35.57 24.88 3.23
C THR A 337 35.39 24.03 1.97
N THR A 338 36.48 23.47 1.45
CA THR A 338 36.52 22.84 0.13
C THR A 338 36.35 21.32 0.19
N ALA A 339 35.17 20.81 -0.19
CA ALA A 339 34.96 19.42 -0.57
C ALA A 339 33.85 19.36 -1.63
N SER A 340 34.07 18.60 -2.72
CA SER A 340 33.08 18.49 -3.80
C SER A 340 32.07 17.37 -3.51
N PRO A 341 30.76 17.63 -3.50
CA PRO A 341 29.76 16.59 -3.29
C PRO A 341 29.59 15.69 -4.53
N SER A 342 29.18 14.44 -4.29
CA SER A 342 29.05 13.41 -5.33
C SER A 342 28.07 13.81 -6.44
N LYS A 343 28.45 13.62 -7.71
CA LYS A 343 27.53 13.76 -8.85
C LYS A 343 26.35 12.81 -8.70
N ILE A 344 25.14 13.32 -8.95
CA ILE A 344 23.91 12.50 -8.97
C ILE A 344 23.81 11.84 -10.34
N ASN A 345 23.96 10.51 -10.38
CA ASN A 345 23.87 9.71 -11.61
C ASN A 345 22.40 9.56 -12.06
N MET A 346 21.83 10.64 -12.60
CA MET A 346 20.47 10.71 -13.11
C MET A 346 20.44 11.59 -14.36
N ALA A 347 19.68 11.20 -15.38
CA ALA A 347 19.30 12.07 -16.49
C ALA A 347 17.86 12.56 -16.31
N THR A 348 17.57 13.78 -16.73
CA THR A 348 16.23 14.39 -16.63
C THR A 348 15.79 14.91 -18.00
N ILE A 349 14.80 14.27 -18.63
CA ILE A 349 14.15 14.78 -19.83
C ILE A 349 12.95 15.64 -19.41
N VAL A 350 12.86 16.86 -19.94
CA VAL A 350 11.77 17.81 -19.67
C VAL A 350 11.00 18.08 -20.96
N PHE A 351 9.68 17.96 -20.89
CA PHE A 351 8.77 18.25 -21.99
C PHE A 351 8.03 19.56 -21.75
N SER A 352 8.03 20.45 -22.76
CA SER A 352 7.41 21.78 -22.67
C SER A 352 5.89 21.80 -22.46
N ARG A 353 5.23 20.64 -22.45
CA ARG A 353 3.81 20.48 -22.11
C ARG A 353 3.57 19.24 -21.25
N LYS A 354 2.41 19.20 -20.61
CA LYS A 354 1.84 18.00 -20.02
C LYS A 354 1.45 17.05 -21.15
N LEU A 355 1.91 15.81 -21.06
CA LEU A 355 1.50 14.68 -21.89
C LEU A 355 0.34 13.95 -21.20
N THR A 356 -0.58 13.35 -21.96
CA THR A 356 -1.53 12.36 -21.42
C THR A 356 -0.79 11.06 -21.05
N PHE A 357 -1.49 10.07 -20.50
CA PHE A 357 -0.89 8.74 -20.31
C PHE A 357 -0.68 8.03 -21.66
N GLU A 358 -1.67 8.11 -22.56
CA GLU A 358 -1.62 7.58 -23.92
C GLU A 358 -0.45 8.18 -24.75
N GLU A 359 -0.08 9.43 -24.50
CA GLU A 359 1.10 10.06 -25.11
C GLU A 359 2.43 9.67 -24.42
N GLN A 360 2.42 9.31 -23.14
CA GLN A 360 3.63 8.96 -22.38
C GLN A 360 4.11 7.54 -22.66
N ASP A 361 3.22 6.57 -22.81
CA ASP A 361 3.58 5.17 -22.99
C ASP A 361 4.49 4.92 -24.23
N PRO A 362 4.16 5.35 -25.46
CA PRO A 362 5.05 5.17 -26.61
C PRO A 362 6.37 5.96 -26.49
N ILE A 363 6.37 7.07 -25.75
CA ILE A 363 7.56 7.88 -25.45
C ILE A 363 8.49 7.10 -24.49
N ILE A 364 7.93 6.42 -23.49
CA ILE A 364 8.68 5.57 -22.55
C ILE A 364 9.23 4.32 -23.25
N GLU A 365 8.45 3.68 -24.13
CA GLU A 365 8.90 2.56 -24.94
C GLU A 365 10.08 2.92 -25.87
N GLU A 366 10.09 4.13 -26.44
CA GLU A 366 11.21 4.59 -27.27
C GLU A 366 12.44 5.01 -26.44
N ILE A 367 12.23 5.66 -25.28
CA ILE A 367 13.32 6.05 -24.37
C ILE A 367 13.99 4.83 -23.71
N GLY A 368 13.24 3.78 -23.37
CA GLY A 368 13.74 2.61 -22.63
C GLY A 368 14.99 1.94 -23.24
N PRO A 369 14.98 1.54 -24.52
CA PRO A 369 16.13 0.98 -25.21
C PRO A 369 17.32 1.95 -25.30
N ILE A 370 17.06 3.24 -25.54
CA ILE A 370 18.09 4.30 -25.63
C ILE A 370 18.77 4.46 -24.26
N ALA A 371 17.99 4.49 -23.17
CA ALA A 371 18.47 4.55 -21.80
C ALA A 371 19.32 3.32 -21.47
N LYS A 372 18.83 2.11 -21.78
CA LYS A 372 19.53 0.85 -21.51
C LYS A 372 20.90 0.77 -22.18
N ASN A 373 21.04 1.29 -23.40
CA ASN A 373 22.34 1.36 -24.09
C ASN A 373 23.36 2.26 -23.38
N ALA A 374 22.90 3.24 -22.60
CA ALA A 374 23.71 4.18 -21.82
C ALA A 374 23.80 3.83 -20.32
N GLY A 375 23.47 2.58 -19.96
CA GLY A 375 23.49 2.09 -18.57
C GLY A 375 22.28 2.51 -17.72
N GLY A 376 21.29 3.18 -18.33
CA GLY A 376 20.01 3.55 -17.73
C GLY A 376 19.19 2.33 -17.32
N LYS A 377 18.88 2.18 -16.02
CA LYS A 377 18.21 0.96 -15.48
C LYS A 377 16.73 1.13 -15.13
N ARG A 378 16.25 2.36 -14.98
CA ARG A 378 14.84 2.69 -14.72
C ARG A 378 14.47 3.98 -15.44
N VAL A 379 13.28 4.00 -16.04
CA VAL A 379 12.64 5.20 -16.60
C VAL A 379 11.48 5.56 -15.68
N LEU A 380 11.41 6.82 -15.24
CA LEU A 380 10.50 7.31 -14.22
C LEU A 380 9.77 8.57 -14.72
N PRO A 381 8.59 8.42 -15.35
CA PRO A 381 7.75 9.56 -15.73
C PRO A 381 7.18 10.26 -14.49
N SER A 382 6.94 11.56 -14.62
CA SER A 382 6.27 12.39 -13.63
C SER A 382 5.71 13.64 -14.30
N SER A 383 4.63 14.22 -13.76
CA SER A 383 4.10 15.51 -14.19
C SER A 383 4.16 16.52 -13.04
N GLN A 384 4.63 17.73 -13.30
CA GLN A 384 4.66 18.84 -12.35
C GLN A 384 4.31 20.12 -13.10
N ASN A 385 3.52 21.02 -12.53
CA ASN A 385 3.27 22.39 -13.05
C ASN A 385 3.05 22.49 -14.57
N ASN A 386 2.19 21.64 -15.14
CA ASN A 386 1.87 21.55 -16.57
C ASN A 386 3.02 21.18 -17.53
N ILE A 387 4.13 20.65 -17.02
CA ILE A 387 5.19 20.00 -17.79
C ILE A 387 5.30 18.50 -17.44
N THR A 388 5.85 17.72 -18.36
CA THR A 388 6.18 16.30 -18.11
C THR A 388 7.68 16.16 -17.93
N ILE A 389 8.10 15.32 -16.99
CA ILE A 389 9.52 15.11 -16.64
C ILE A 389 9.76 13.61 -16.54
N ILE A 390 10.58 13.07 -17.45
CA ILE A 390 11.01 11.66 -17.44
C ILE A 390 12.43 11.61 -16.88
N ARG A 391 12.59 11.03 -15.70
CA ARG A 391 13.90 10.82 -15.05
C ARG A 391 14.42 9.42 -15.34
N ILE A 392 15.73 9.28 -15.52
CA ILE A 392 16.39 7.99 -15.79
C ILE A 392 17.51 7.80 -14.77
N SER A 393 17.48 6.70 -14.00
CA SER A 393 18.46 6.46 -12.94
C SER A 393 18.72 4.97 -12.63
N PRO A 394 19.96 4.58 -12.27
CA PRO A 394 21.18 5.35 -12.48
C PRO A 394 21.39 5.62 -13.98
N MET A 395 22.08 6.71 -14.32
CA MET A 395 22.63 6.96 -15.66
C MET A 395 24.14 6.78 -15.59
N GLU A 396 24.71 5.97 -16.49
CA GLU A 396 26.15 5.64 -16.48
C GLU A 396 26.91 6.47 -17.53
N ASP A 397 26.30 6.77 -18.67
CA ASP A 397 26.89 7.59 -19.75
C ASP A 397 25.86 8.59 -20.32
N ILE A 398 25.82 9.80 -19.73
CA ILE A 398 24.90 10.87 -20.15
C ILE A 398 25.19 11.39 -21.56
N GLU A 399 26.44 11.40 -22.01
CA GLU A 399 26.82 11.92 -23.33
C GLU A 399 26.39 10.97 -24.44
N LYS A 400 26.60 9.66 -24.25
CA LYS A 400 26.06 8.63 -25.13
C LYS A 400 24.54 8.62 -25.11
N PHE A 401 23.90 8.79 -23.94
CA PHE A 401 22.45 8.89 -23.87
C PHE A 401 21.91 10.07 -24.70
N VAL A 402 22.47 11.27 -24.52
CA VAL A 402 22.12 12.47 -25.31
C VAL A 402 22.36 12.25 -26.81
N LYS A 403 23.46 11.59 -27.18
CA LYS A 403 23.81 11.29 -28.57
C LYS A 403 22.83 10.31 -29.22
N GLU A 404 22.55 9.18 -28.57
CA GLU A 404 21.59 8.20 -29.10
C GLU A 404 20.16 8.77 -29.11
N LEU A 405 19.75 9.54 -28.09
CA LEU A 405 18.45 10.21 -28.06
C LEU A 405 18.31 11.17 -29.24
N LYS A 406 19.28 12.06 -29.48
CA LYS A 406 19.29 12.98 -30.64
C LYS A 406 19.27 12.27 -32.01
N GLN A 407 19.67 11.00 -32.09
CA GLN A 407 19.69 10.22 -33.33
C GLN A 407 18.45 9.35 -33.53
N LYS A 408 17.73 8.99 -32.47
CA LYS A 408 16.67 7.97 -32.49
C LYS A 408 15.28 8.48 -32.14
N ILE A 409 15.19 9.67 -31.53
CA ILE A 409 13.92 10.29 -31.12
C ILE A 409 13.00 10.56 -32.31
N LYS A 410 11.74 10.14 -32.20
CA LYS A 410 10.66 10.37 -33.19
C LYS A 410 9.50 11.17 -32.62
N PHE A 411 9.24 11.10 -31.32
CA PHE A 411 8.15 11.82 -30.65
C PHE A 411 8.39 13.33 -30.49
N GLY A 412 9.59 13.81 -30.80
CA GLY A 412 9.96 15.21 -30.62
C GLY A 412 11.38 15.52 -31.01
N LYS A 413 11.85 16.70 -30.61
CA LYS A 413 13.20 17.21 -30.88
C LYS A 413 13.85 17.71 -29.60
N VAL A 414 15.09 17.28 -29.34
CA VAL A 414 15.92 17.84 -28.26
C VAL A 414 16.26 19.29 -28.60
N THR A 415 15.79 20.24 -27.79
CA THR A 415 15.97 21.68 -27.98
C THR A 415 17.18 22.22 -27.20
N LYS A 416 17.44 21.68 -26.01
CA LYS A 416 18.57 22.07 -25.15
C LYS A 416 19.11 20.87 -24.36
N VAL A 417 20.39 20.93 -24.01
CA VAL A 417 21.07 19.96 -23.13
C VAL A 417 21.92 20.74 -22.14
N ASP A 418 21.88 20.34 -20.88
CA ASP A 418 22.69 20.82 -19.78
C ASP A 418 23.40 19.60 -19.14
N LEU A 419 24.73 19.58 -19.23
CA LEU A 419 25.57 18.48 -18.72
C LEU A 419 26.09 18.74 -17.28
N GLU A 420 25.77 19.88 -16.68
CA GLU A 420 26.02 20.14 -15.26
C GLU A 420 24.85 19.61 -14.42
N THR A 421 23.61 19.80 -14.90
CA THR A 421 22.39 19.27 -14.24
C THR A 421 21.87 17.95 -14.84
N ASN A 422 22.50 17.44 -15.91
CA ASN A 422 22.03 16.30 -16.72
C ASN A 422 20.59 16.47 -17.26
N THR A 423 20.19 17.70 -17.57
CA THR A 423 18.85 18.04 -18.05
C THR A 423 18.80 18.14 -19.57
N ILE A 424 17.73 17.63 -20.17
CA ILE A 424 17.52 17.54 -21.62
C ILE A 424 16.11 18.08 -21.91
N ASP A 425 16.01 19.25 -22.52
CA ASP A 425 14.72 19.83 -22.91
C ASP A 425 14.30 19.25 -24.26
N VAL A 426 13.05 18.77 -24.36
CA VAL A 426 12.45 18.17 -25.56
C VAL A 426 11.14 18.86 -25.89
N GLN A 427 11.04 19.35 -27.12
CA GLN A 427 9.77 19.78 -27.70
C GLN A 427 9.11 18.57 -28.37
N VAL A 428 7.89 18.23 -27.96
CA VAL A 428 7.05 17.21 -28.63
C VAL A 428 6.72 17.70 -30.04
N ASN A 429 6.58 16.78 -30.99
CA ASN A 429 5.95 17.12 -32.27
C ASN A 429 4.45 17.42 -32.07
N GLU A 430 3.86 18.16 -33.01
CA GLU A 430 2.41 18.44 -33.06
C GLU A 430 1.65 17.31 -33.79
#